data_AF-A0AAV2HRF1-F1
#
_entry.id   AF-A0AAV2HRF1-F1
#
_cell.length_a   1.000
_cell.length_b   1.000
_cell.length_c   1.000
_cell.angle_alpha   90.00
_cell.angle_beta   90.00
_cell.angle_gamma   90.00
#
_symmetry.space_group_name_H-M   'P 1'
#
loop_
_entity.id
_entity.type
_entity.pdbx_description
1 polymer ?
#
loop_
_entity_poly.entity_id
_entity_poly.type
_entity_poly.pdbx_seq_one_letter_code
_entity_poly.pdbx_strand_id
1 'polypeptide(L)'
;MRCIWNCHRAILRGFYHYGYFLASHPTWFLVLPVVICLGLAVGFINYNPETNIEELYAPINSRAVKDRDVMIATFPDLSGTHYDPFSTNKLV
;
A
#
# COMPACT_ATOMS: atom_id res chain seq x y z
N MET A 1 -1.76 -4.25 -46.04
CA MET A 1 -1.24 -5.36 -45.20
C MET A 1 0.27 -5.30 -44.89
N ARG A 2 1.08 -4.45 -45.55
CA ARG A 2 2.55 -4.37 -45.33
C ARG A 2 2.99 -3.77 -43.97
N CYS A 3 2.22 -2.86 -43.37
CA CYS A 3 2.61 -2.24 -42.07
C CYS A 3 2.71 -3.24 -40.93
N ILE A 4 1.78 -4.21 -40.83
CA ILE A 4 1.79 -5.23 -39.77
C ILE A 4 3.06 -6.07 -39.79
N TRP A 5 3.53 -6.45 -40.98
CA TRP A 5 4.77 -7.22 -41.14
C TRP A 5 6.02 -6.40 -40.77
N ASN A 6 6.02 -5.10 -41.06
CA ASN A 6 7.13 -4.22 -40.70
C ASN A 6 7.19 -3.97 -39.18
N CYS A 7 6.05 -3.73 -38.52
CA CYS A 7 5.99 -3.60 -37.07
C CYS A 7 6.43 -4.89 -36.37
N HIS A 8 5.95 -6.04 -36.84
CA HIS A 8 6.35 -7.34 -36.29
C HIS A 8 7.86 -7.56 -36.40
N ARG A 9 8.46 -7.24 -37.55
CA ARG A 9 9.90 -7.39 -37.78
C ARG A 9 10.75 -6.42 -36.94
N ALA A 10 10.24 -5.21 -36.70
CA ALA A 10 10.90 -4.24 -35.82
C ALA A 10 10.91 -4.71 -34.35
N ILE A 11 9.78 -5.23 -33.87
CA ILE A 11 9.65 -5.78 -32.52
C ILE A 11 10.58 -6.98 -32.34
N LEU A 12 10.58 -7.93 -33.29
CA LEU A 12 11.47 -9.09 -33.28
C LEU A 12 12.96 -8.70 -33.24
N ARG A 13 13.36 -7.68 -34.01
CA ARG A 13 14.75 -7.17 -33.96
C ARG A 13 15.07 -6.54 -32.60
N GLY A 14 14.12 -5.80 -32.02
CA GLY A 14 14.27 -5.23 -30.68
C GLY A 14 14.51 -6.32 -29.63
N PHE A 15 13.65 -7.35 -29.60
CA PHE A 15 13.81 -8.47 -28.69
C PHE A 15 15.08 -9.30 -28.96
N TYR A 16 15.48 -9.45 -30.21
CA TYR A 16 16.73 -10.14 -30.55
C TYR A 16 17.95 -9.41 -30.00
N HIS A 17 18.02 -8.08 -30.18
CA HIS A 17 19.15 -7.30 -29.68
C HIS A 17 19.15 -7.23 -28.14
N TYR A 18 17.97 -7.09 -27.53
CA TYR A 18 17.81 -7.15 -26.08
C TYR A 18 18.25 -8.51 -25.52
N GLY A 19 17.78 -9.62 -26.10
CA GLY A 19 18.16 -10.97 -25.70
C GLY A 19 19.65 -11.25 -25.89
N TYR A 20 20.25 -10.76 -26.99
CA TYR A 20 21.70 -10.87 -27.22
C TYR A 20 22.50 -10.11 -26.15
N PHE A 21 22.06 -8.91 -25.78
CA PHE A 21 22.68 -8.12 -24.71
C PHE A 21 22.58 -8.83 -23.35
N LEU A 22 21.42 -9.40 -23.02
CA LEU A 22 21.20 -10.20 -21.82
C LEU A 22 22.11 -11.45 -21.80
N ALA A 23 22.19 -12.17 -22.91
CA ALA A 23 23.00 -13.38 -23.02
C ALA A 23 24.50 -13.11 -22.93
N SER A 24 24.97 -11.93 -23.38
CA SER A 24 26.39 -11.55 -23.30
C SER A 24 26.83 -11.14 -21.89
N HIS A 25 25.92 -10.65 -21.03
CA HIS A 25 26.23 -10.21 -19.66
C HIS A 25 25.25 -10.81 -18.63
N PRO A 26 25.23 -12.15 -18.46
CA PRO A 26 24.21 -12.82 -17.65
C PRO A 26 24.29 -12.46 -16.16
N THR A 27 25.48 -12.15 -15.65
CA THR A 27 25.70 -11.81 -14.24
C THR A 27 25.10 -10.44 -13.88
N TRP A 28 25.32 -9.42 -14.71
CA TRP A 28 24.79 -8.08 -14.46
C TRP A 28 23.25 -8.05 -14.52
N PHE A 29 22.68 -8.78 -15.47
CA PHE A 29 21.23 -8.90 -15.59
C PHE A 29 20.57 -9.61 -14.40
N LEU A 30 21.28 -10.53 -13.72
CA LEU A 30 20.76 -11.19 -12.52
C LEU A 30 20.94 -10.32 -11.27
N VAL A 31 22.09 -9.66 -11.14
CA VAL A 31 22.42 -8.83 -9.97
C VAL A 31 21.52 -7.60 -9.91
N LEU A 32 21.28 -6.92 -11.02
CA LEU A 32 20.50 -5.68 -11.06
C LEU A 32 19.08 -5.82 -10.49
N PRO A 33 18.21 -6.75 -10.94
CA PRO A 33 16.87 -6.91 -10.38
C PRO A 33 16.92 -7.36 -8.92
N VAL A 34 17.91 -8.18 -8.53
CA VAL A 34 18.08 -8.58 -7.12
C VAL A 34 18.40 -7.37 -6.25
N VAL A 35 19.33 -6.51 -6.69
CA VAL A 35 19.69 -5.27 -5.97
C VAL A 35 18.49 -4.32 -5.89
N ILE A 36 17.72 -4.18 -6.97
CA ILE A 36 16.48 -3.39 -6.95
C ILE A 36 15.48 -3.97 -5.95
N CYS A 37 15.21 -5.27 -5.99
CA CYS A 37 14.29 -5.94 -5.06
C CYS A 37 14.74 -5.78 -3.60
N LEU A 38 16.05 -5.92 -3.32
CA LEU A 38 16.61 -5.68 -1.99
C LEU A 38 16.47 -4.22 -1.56
N GLY A 39 16.72 -3.27 -2.47
CA GLY A 39 16.50 -1.84 -2.21
C GLY A 39 15.05 -1.53 -1.89
N LEU A 40 14.09 -2.13 -2.62
CA LEU A 40 12.66 -2.01 -2.31
C LEU A 40 12.31 -2.70 -0.98
N ALA A 41 12.96 -3.82 -0.65
CA ALA A 41 12.75 -4.55 0.59
C ALA A 41 13.13 -3.72 1.83
N VAL A 42 14.11 -2.81 1.73
CA VAL A 42 14.44 -1.86 2.82
C VAL A 42 13.22 -1.00 3.19
N GLY A 43 12.32 -0.71 2.25
CA GLY A 43 11.08 0.00 2.52
C GLY A 43 10.16 -0.71 3.53
N PHE A 44 10.22 -2.05 3.59
CA PHE A 44 9.43 -2.83 4.56
C PHE A 44 9.86 -2.63 6.01
N ILE A 45 11.04 -2.07 6.29
CA ILE A 45 11.47 -1.79 7.67
C ILE A 45 10.54 -0.75 8.33
N ASN A 46 9.97 0.17 7.55
CA ASN A 46 9.01 1.17 8.03
C ASN A 46 7.54 0.73 7.85
N TYR A 47 7.31 -0.56 7.58
CA TYR A 47 5.95 -1.07 7.43
C TYR A 47 5.26 -1.15 8.80
N ASN A 48 4.27 -0.28 9.01
CA ASN A 48 3.41 -0.31 10.19
C ASN A 48 2.00 -0.77 9.78
N PRO A 49 1.61 -2.02 10.08
CA PRO A 49 0.29 -2.52 9.74
C PRO A 49 -0.77 -1.95 10.68
N GLU A 50 -1.83 -1.37 10.10
CA GLU A 50 -2.97 -0.93 10.91
C GLU A 50 -3.82 -2.10 11.37
N THR A 51 -4.03 -2.18 12.69
CA THR A 51 -4.80 -3.25 13.35
C THR A 51 -6.17 -2.78 13.83
N ASN A 52 -6.45 -1.49 13.74
CA ASN A 52 -7.72 -0.92 14.16
C ASN A 52 -8.81 -1.25 13.13
N ILE A 53 -9.79 -2.05 13.55
CA ILE A 53 -10.94 -2.49 12.75
C ILE A 53 -11.72 -1.28 12.21
N GLU A 54 -11.92 -0.25 13.03
CA GLU A 54 -12.69 0.93 12.65
C GLU A 54 -11.97 1.70 11.54
N GLU A 55 -10.66 1.84 11.63
CA GLU A 55 -9.85 2.52 10.62
C GLU A 55 -9.73 1.73 9.32
N LEU A 56 -9.74 0.39 9.41
CA LEU A 56 -9.66 -0.49 8.25
C LEU A 56 -10.95 -0.53 7.42
N TYR A 57 -12.11 -0.42 8.07
CA TYR A 57 -13.41 -0.58 7.41
C TYR A 57 -14.22 0.71 7.26
N ALA A 58 -13.96 1.73 8.08
CA ALA A 58 -14.68 3.00 7.94
C ALA A 58 -14.09 3.83 6.80
N PRO A 59 -14.93 4.48 5.97
CA PRO A 59 -14.43 5.41 4.97
C PRO A 59 -13.75 6.60 5.65
N ILE A 60 -12.60 6.98 5.08
CA ILE A 60 -11.82 8.15 5.49
C ILE A 60 -12.72 9.40 5.51
N ASN A 61 -12.70 10.17 6.60
CA ASN A 61 -13.52 11.37 6.80
C ASN A 61 -15.04 11.16 6.80
N SER A 62 -15.51 9.95 7.13
CA SER A 62 -16.96 9.72 7.29
C SER A 62 -17.55 10.51 8.47
N ARG A 63 -18.88 10.71 8.45
CA ARG A 63 -19.59 11.34 9.57
C ARG A 63 -19.46 10.54 10.86
N ALA A 64 -19.40 9.21 10.76
CA ALA A 64 -19.22 8.32 11.90
C ALA A 64 -17.84 8.50 12.56
N VAL A 65 -16.77 8.69 11.76
CA VAL A 65 -15.43 9.00 12.28
C VAL A 65 -15.42 10.35 13.00
N LYS A 66 -16.06 11.37 12.45
CA LYS A 66 -16.16 12.69 13.10
C LYS A 66 -16.92 12.64 14.44
N ASP A 67 -18.02 11.90 14.48
CA ASP A 67 -18.83 11.73 15.69
C ASP A 67 -18.02 10.98 16.78
N ARG A 68 -17.30 9.93 16.37
CA ARG A 68 -16.35 9.21 17.22
C ARG A 68 -15.26 10.11 17.77
N ASP A 69 -14.62 10.93 16.93
CA ASP A 69 -13.54 11.83 17.38
C ASP A 69 -14.04 12.82 18.44
N VAL A 70 -15.27 13.34 18.27
CA VAL A 70 -15.93 14.17 19.27
C VAL A 70 -16.23 13.38 20.55
N MET A 71 -16.71 12.15 20.43
CA MET A 71 -16.99 11.27 21.56
C MET A 71 -15.72 10.96 22.37
N ILE A 72 -14.61 10.62 21.71
CA ILE A 72 -13.31 10.33 22.36
C ILE A 72 -12.76 11.59 23.03
N ALA A 73 -12.90 12.76 22.40
CA ALA A 73 -12.47 14.03 22.98
C ALA A 73 -13.30 14.41 24.23
N THR A 74 -14.58 14.08 24.22
CA THR A 74 -15.50 14.39 25.32
C THR A 74 -15.39 13.38 26.46
N PHE A 75 -15.10 12.11 26.14
CA PHE A 75 -14.98 11.01 27.10
C PHE A 75 -13.66 10.26 26.90
N PRO A 76 -12.62 10.60 27.67
CA PRO A 76 -11.31 9.96 27.53
C PRO A 76 -11.27 8.54 28.13
N ASP A 77 -12.27 8.13 28.91
CA ASP A 77 -12.31 6.77 29.48
C ASP A 77 -12.87 5.77 28.46
N LEU A 78 -11.96 5.07 27.79
CA LEU A 78 -12.27 3.98 26.87
C LEU A 78 -12.24 2.60 27.55
N SER A 79 -11.90 2.54 28.85
CA SER A 79 -11.67 1.29 29.58
C SER A 79 -12.97 0.59 30.01
N GLY A 80 -14.11 1.27 29.91
CA GLY A 80 -15.42 0.73 30.31
C GLY A 80 -15.56 0.43 31.80
N THR A 81 -14.54 0.75 32.61
CA THR A 81 -14.50 0.47 34.05
C THR A 81 -15.30 1.45 34.88
N HIS A 82 -15.55 2.66 34.36
CA HIS A 82 -16.44 3.67 34.96
C HIS A 82 -17.76 3.77 34.19
N TYR A 83 -18.38 2.62 33.90
CA TYR A 83 -19.72 2.60 33.32
C TYR A 83 -20.78 2.71 34.42
N ASP A 84 -21.44 3.87 34.50
CA ASP A 84 -22.55 4.12 35.42
C ASP A 84 -23.89 4.08 34.68
N PRO A 85 -24.69 2.99 34.79
CA PRO A 85 -25.96 2.86 34.06
C PRO A 85 -27.05 3.85 34.49
N PHE A 86 -26.82 4.60 35.58
CA PHE A 86 -27.75 5.59 36.13
C PHE A 86 -27.19 7.02 36.12
N SER A 87 -26.12 7.28 35.35
CA SER A 87 -25.58 8.64 35.20
C SER A 87 -26.64 9.56 34.60
N THR A 88 -26.99 10.63 35.32
CA THR A 88 -27.97 11.66 34.88
C THR A 88 -27.32 12.80 34.10
N ASN A 89 -26.01 12.75 33.87
CA ASN A 89 -25.29 13.76 33.11
C ASN A 89 -25.68 13.65 31.63
N LYS A 90 -26.36 14.69 31.14
CA LYS A 90 -26.68 14.84 29.72
C LYS A 90 -25.51 15.52 29.03
N LEU A 91 -25.06 14.95 27.92
CA LEU A 91 -24.16 15.63 26.99
C LEU A 91 -24.94 16.76 26.34
N VAL A 92 -24.49 18.00 26.59
CA VAL A 92 -25.04 19.23 26.01
C VAL A 92 -24.22 19.60 24.78
#